data_AF-A0A166B997-F1
#
_entry.id   AF-A0A166B997-F1
#
_cell.length_a   1.000
_cell.length_b   1.000
_cell.length_c   1.000
_cell.angle_alpha   90.00
_cell.angle_beta   90.00
_cell.angle_gamma   90.00
#
_symmetry.space_group_name_H-M   'P 1'
#
loop_
_entity.id
_entity.type
_entity.pdbx_description
1 polymer ?
#
loop_
_entity_poly.entity_id
_entity_poly.type
_entity_poly.pdbx_seq_one_letter_code
_entity_poly.pdbx_strand_id
1 'polypeptide(L)'
;MVGIVGYGAHVPSYRIKVEEIAKVWGDDPVALSRGLIVNEKSVPSADEDTATIAVTAARYALARAQIDPRKIGAVYVGSESHPYAVKPTATIVAEAVGATPELTAADLEFACKAGTAGIQMSMGLVESDMIEYGLAIGADTSQGAPGDALEYTASAGGAAYIIGKKDTLADINETYSFTTDTPDFYRREGQDYPSHGGRFTGEPAYFKHVLNAAKGLFEKTDSKAEDYDHACFHQPNGKFYLRAGKKLGFNSEQVKHGLLTPDIGNTYSGAVPLGLSNILDVAEPGDKIFVVSYGSGAGSDAFTLTVNEELKERRDLAPKTQNIINDKQYVDYAVYAKFKGKIKM
;
A
#
# COMPACT_ATOMS: atom_id res chain seq x y z
N MET A 1 2.36 -16.88 -17.67
CA MET A 1 1.65 -15.63 -17.38
C MET A 1 2.58 -14.77 -16.54
N VAL A 2 2.43 -13.44 -16.50
CA VAL A 2 3.16 -12.64 -15.51
C VAL A 2 2.45 -12.74 -14.18
N GLY A 3 3.19 -12.81 -13.09
CA GLY A 3 2.62 -12.96 -11.76
C GLY A 3 3.59 -12.57 -10.65
N ILE A 4 3.07 -12.61 -9.43
CA ILE A 4 3.84 -12.36 -8.21
C ILE A 4 4.60 -13.63 -7.88
N VAL A 5 5.93 -13.59 -7.87
CA VAL A 5 6.78 -14.73 -7.45
C VAL A 5 7.15 -14.68 -5.97
N GLY A 6 7.09 -13.49 -5.36
CA GLY A 6 7.27 -13.29 -3.92
C GLY A 6 6.68 -11.98 -3.47
N TYR A 7 6.23 -11.93 -2.21
CA TYR A 7 5.71 -10.71 -1.59
C TYR A 7 6.19 -10.58 -0.15
N GLY A 8 6.26 -9.35 0.35
CA GLY A 8 6.69 -9.06 1.71
C GLY A 8 6.05 -7.78 2.22
N ALA A 9 5.89 -7.68 3.53
CA ALA A 9 5.22 -6.56 4.18
C ALA A 9 6.00 -6.14 5.42
N HIS A 10 5.97 -4.85 5.74
CA HIS A 10 6.46 -4.34 7.01
C HIS A 10 5.57 -3.22 7.52
N VAL A 11 5.30 -3.26 8.82
CA VAL A 11 4.60 -2.20 9.56
C VAL A 11 5.43 -1.98 10.84
N PRO A 12 5.82 -0.73 11.17
CA PRO A 12 6.52 -0.44 12.42
C PRO A 12 5.81 -0.98 13.65
N SER A 13 6.50 -1.20 14.77
CA SER A 13 5.88 -1.78 15.98
C SER A 13 5.09 -0.77 16.82
N TYR A 14 5.41 0.53 16.76
CA TYR A 14 4.69 1.52 17.56
C TYR A 14 3.29 1.82 17.02
N ARG A 15 2.34 2.03 17.93
CA ARG A 15 0.96 2.44 17.63
C ARG A 15 0.55 3.62 18.48
N ILE A 16 -0.23 4.52 17.90
CA ILE A 16 -0.95 5.56 18.66
C ILE A 16 -2.45 5.35 18.44
N LYS A 17 -3.21 5.37 19.54
CA LYS A 17 -4.67 5.26 19.50
C LYS A 17 -5.31 6.59 19.15
N VAL A 18 -6.52 6.56 18.59
CA VAL A 18 -7.31 7.77 18.31
C VAL A 18 -7.52 8.60 19.58
N GLU A 19 -7.73 7.96 20.73
CA GLU A 19 -7.94 8.62 22.02
C GLU A 19 -6.75 9.49 22.45
N GLU A 20 -5.52 9.06 22.17
CA GLU A 20 -4.30 9.81 22.54
C GLU A 20 -4.17 11.11 21.74
N ILE A 21 -4.57 11.10 20.47
CA ILE A 21 -4.56 12.29 19.61
C ILE A 21 -5.73 13.20 19.98
N ALA A 22 -6.94 12.65 20.11
CA ALA A 22 -8.15 13.40 20.41
C ALA A 22 -8.07 14.15 21.74
N LYS A 23 -7.44 13.53 22.75
CA LYS A 23 -7.20 14.13 24.06
C LYS A 23 -6.41 15.44 23.98
N VAL A 24 -5.47 15.57 23.06
CA VAL A 24 -4.62 16.76 22.92
C VAL A 24 -5.38 17.89 22.22
N TRP A 25 -6.19 17.56 21.22
CA TRP A 25 -6.94 18.56 20.43
C TRP A 25 -8.32 18.89 20.98
N GLY A 26 -8.81 18.15 21.98
CA GLY A 26 -10.15 18.33 22.55
C GLY A 26 -11.28 17.78 21.67
N ASP A 27 -10.96 16.81 20.81
CA ASP A 27 -11.94 16.14 19.95
C ASP A 27 -12.67 14.99 20.68
N ASP A 28 -13.82 14.56 20.14
CA ASP A 28 -14.54 13.36 20.61
C ASP A 28 -13.95 12.10 19.93
N PRO A 29 -13.20 11.26 20.66
CA PRO A 29 -12.57 10.07 20.08
C PRO A 29 -13.60 9.03 19.61
N VAL A 30 -14.75 8.90 20.28
CA VAL A 30 -15.77 7.91 19.90
C VAL A 30 -16.41 8.31 18.58
N ALA A 31 -16.73 9.60 18.41
CA ALA A 31 -17.26 10.13 17.17
C ALA A 31 -16.26 9.98 16.01
N LEU A 32 -14.97 10.25 16.25
CA LEU A 32 -13.91 10.10 15.26
C LEU A 32 -13.70 8.64 14.85
N SER A 33 -13.51 7.74 15.82
CA SER A 33 -13.28 6.31 15.54
C SER A 33 -14.44 5.69 14.79
N ARG A 34 -15.69 6.02 15.16
CA ARG A 34 -16.89 5.55 14.43
C ARG A 34 -17.05 6.21 13.06
N GLY A 35 -16.71 7.49 12.95
CA GLY A 35 -16.87 8.27 11.71
C GLY A 35 -15.88 7.89 10.62
N LEU A 36 -14.64 7.59 11.01
CA LEU A 36 -13.54 7.18 10.11
C LEU A 36 -13.43 5.65 10.01
N ILE A 37 -13.92 4.91 11.01
CA ILE A 37 -13.66 3.47 11.18
C ILE A 37 -12.14 3.26 11.32
N VAL A 38 -11.57 3.88 12.35
CA VAL A 38 -10.15 3.81 12.73
C VAL A 38 -10.05 3.76 14.25
N ASN A 39 -9.26 2.85 14.79
CA ASN A 39 -9.05 2.72 16.24
C ASN A 39 -7.66 3.22 16.65
N GLU A 40 -6.68 2.95 15.80
CA GLU A 40 -5.28 3.26 16.02
C GLU A 40 -4.55 3.34 14.68
N LYS A 41 -3.30 3.79 14.72
CA LYS A 41 -2.43 3.83 13.55
C LYS A 41 -0.99 3.51 13.91
N SER A 42 -0.22 3.03 12.94
CA SER A 42 1.22 2.80 13.10
C SER A 42 2.03 4.10 13.17
N VAL A 43 3.12 4.03 13.92
CA VAL A 43 4.10 5.10 14.11
C VAL A 43 5.48 4.50 13.84
N PRO A 44 6.27 5.02 12.90
CA PRO A 44 7.65 4.60 12.73
C PRO A 44 8.48 5.03 13.94
N SER A 45 9.44 4.21 14.34
CA SER A 45 10.48 4.64 15.28
C SER A 45 11.30 5.80 14.70
N ALA A 46 12.06 6.50 15.55
CA ALA A 46 12.93 7.62 15.11
C ALA A 46 14.05 7.19 14.15
N ASP A 47 14.37 5.89 14.11
CA ASP A 47 15.34 5.23 13.23
C ASP A 47 14.68 4.41 12.10
N GLU A 48 13.36 4.54 11.92
CA GLU A 48 12.63 3.95 10.79
C GLU A 48 12.14 5.03 9.83
N ASP A 49 12.40 4.82 8.53
CA ASP A 49 11.91 5.68 7.45
C ASP A 49 11.34 4.82 6.30
N THR A 50 10.91 5.48 5.22
CA THR A 50 10.39 4.80 4.04
C THR A 50 11.40 3.83 3.42
N ALA A 51 12.70 4.12 3.46
CA ALA A 51 13.72 3.22 2.92
C ALA A 51 13.88 1.97 3.78
N THR A 52 13.93 2.09 5.12
CA THR A 52 14.07 0.92 6.00
C THR A 52 12.83 0.02 5.95
N ILE A 53 11.64 0.61 5.84
CA ILE A 53 10.38 -0.12 5.64
C ILE A 53 10.41 -0.86 4.30
N ALA A 54 10.78 -0.17 3.21
CA ALA A 54 10.89 -0.75 1.87
C ALA A 54 11.91 -1.90 1.82
N VAL A 55 13.08 -1.75 2.45
CA VAL A 55 14.11 -2.78 2.54
C VAL A 55 13.60 -4.01 3.28
N THR A 56 12.92 -3.83 4.41
CA THR A 56 12.38 -4.95 5.20
C THR A 56 11.33 -5.72 4.41
N ALA A 57 10.39 -5.01 3.78
CA ALA A 57 9.39 -5.63 2.91
C ALA A 57 10.05 -6.37 1.73
N ALA A 58 11.05 -5.78 1.07
CA ALA A 58 11.77 -6.40 -0.05
C ALA A 58 12.53 -7.67 0.35
N ARG A 59 13.15 -7.69 1.54
CA ARG A 59 13.81 -8.89 2.08
C ARG A 59 12.82 -10.03 2.32
N TYR A 60 11.64 -9.73 2.85
CA TYR A 60 10.58 -10.72 3.00
C TYR A 60 10.03 -11.19 1.65
N ALA A 61 9.92 -10.31 0.67
CA ALA A 61 9.54 -10.69 -0.69
C ALA A 61 10.55 -11.66 -1.31
N LEU A 62 11.86 -11.40 -1.15
CA LEU A 62 12.92 -12.31 -1.59
C LEU A 62 12.90 -13.65 -0.85
N ALA A 63 12.66 -13.63 0.46
CA ALA A 63 12.51 -14.85 1.25
C ALA A 63 11.35 -15.72 0.75
N ARG A 64 10.23 -15.12 0.33
CA ARG A 64 9.13 -15.85 -0.32
C ARG A 64 9.44 -16.23 -1.77
N ALA A 65 10.18 -15.42 -2.52
CA ALA A 65 10.47 -15.70 -3.93
C ALA A 65 11.47 -16.86 -4.11
N GLN A 66 12.41 -17.04 -3.18
CA GLN A 66 13.46 -18.06 -3.28
C GLN A 66 14.30 -17.93 -4.57
N ILE A 67 14.58 -16.69 -5.00
CA ILE A 67 15.39 -16.38 -6.18
C ILE A 67 16.74 -15.76 -5.79
N ASP A 68 17.69 -15.77 -6.72
CA ASP A 68 18.91 -14.95 -6.62
C ASP A 68 18.54 -13.48 -6.82
N PRO A 69 18.78 -12.58 -5.83
CA PRO A 69 18.44 -11.17 -5.94
C PRO A 69 19.08 -10.47 -7.15
N ARG A 70 20.23 -10.95 -7.64
CA ARG A 70 20.93 -10.39 -8.80
C ARG A 70 20.18 -10.58 -10.13
N LYS A 71 19.14 -11.41 -10.14
CA LYS A 71 18.24 -11.59 -11.30
C LYS A 71 17.14 -10.53 -11.37
N ILE A 72 17.01 -9.68 -10.36
CA ILE A 72 16.09 -8.54 -10.39
C ILE A 72 16.68 -7.49 -11.31
N GLY A 73 16.05 -7.27 -12.47
CA GLY A 73 16.49 -6.30 -13.47
C GLY A 73 15.86 -4.91 -13.30
N ALA A 74 14.90 -4.74 -12.39
CA ALA A 74 14.30 -3.44 -12.08
C ALA A 74 13.88 -3.32 -10.61
N VAL A 75 14.12 -2.16 -9.98
CA VAL A 75 13.62 -1.82 -8.64
C VAL A 75 12.84 -0.51 -8.69
N TYR A 76 11.56 -0.56 -8.34
CA TYR A 76 10.66 0.60 -8.27
C TYR A 76 10.15 0.80 -6.85
N VAL A 77 10.33 2.01 -6.31
CA VAL A 77 9.81 2.39 -4.99
C VAL A 77 8.81 3.53 -5.14
N GLY A 78 7.53 3.24 -4.91
CA GLY A 78 6.47 4.22 -4.85
C GLY A 78 6.28 4.76 -3.43
N SER A 79 6.42 6.06 -3.28
CA SER A 79 6.25 6.77 -2.01
C SER A 79 5.93 8.26 -2.25
N GLU A 80 5.43 8.92 -1.22
CA GLU A 80 5.33 10.39 -1.12
C GLU A 80 6.14 10.95 0.07
N SER A 81 6.93 10.06 0.69
CA SER A 81 7.79 10.31 1.84
C SER A 81 9.18 9.70 1.61
N HIS A 82 9.70 9.82 0.39
CA HIS A 82 11.09 9.50 0.09
C HIS A 82 12.02 10.23 1.06
N PRO A 83 13.01 9.57 1.70
CA PRO A 83 13.84 10.20 2.73
C PRO A 83 14.70 11.36 2.20
N TYR A 84 14.96 11.37 0.88
CA TYR A 84 15.69 12.42 0.19
C TYR A 84 14.83 13.00 -0.92
N ALA A 85 14.86 14.33 -1.07
CA ALA A 85 14.26 14.98 -2.23
C ALA A 85 15.01 14.66 -3.55
N VAL A 86 16.34 14.48 -3.49
CA VAL A 86 17.19 14.23 -4.67
C VAL A 86 18.24 13.14 -4.38
N LYS A 87 17.78 11.95 -4.01
CA LYS A 87 18.58 10.70 -3.98
C LYS A 87 17.62 9.50 -3.94
N PRO A 88 17.60 8.61 -4.95
CA PRO A 88 16.53 7.63 -5.05
C PRO A 88 16.56 6.57 -3.94
N THR A 89 15.43 6.35 -3.27
CA THR A 89 15.18 5.25 -2.35
C THR A 89 15.39 3.90 -3.02
N ALA A 90 15.01 3.75 -4.29
CA ALA A 90 15.18 2.51 -5.06
C ALA A 90 16.65 2.07 -5.14
N THR A 91 17.61 3.00 -5.20
CA THR A 91 19.04 2.66 -5.17
C THR A 91 19.48 2.13 -3.81
N ILE A 92 18.94 2.67 -2.72
CA ILE A 92 19.20 2.18 -1.35
C ILE A 92 18.67 0.76 -1.21
N VAL A 93 17.43 0.52 -1.68
CA VAL A 93 16.80 -0.79 -1.60
C VAL A 93 17.57 -1.81 -2.43
N ALA A 94 17.91 -1.50 -3.67
CA ALA A 94 18.63 -2.39 -4.57
C ALA A 94 19.96 -2.88 -3.97
N GLU A 95 20.75 -1.96 -3.39
CA GLU A 95 21.98 -2.32 -2.67
C GLU A 95 21.70 -3.16 -1.43
N ALA A 96 20.73 -2.75 -0.60
CA ALA A 96 20.43 -3.40 0.67
C ALA A 96 19.89 -4.84 0.54
N VAL A 97 19.38 -5.21 -0.64
CA VAL A 97 18.92 -6.56 -0.97
C VAL A 97 19.87 -7.33 -1.90
N GLY A 98 20.98 -6.72 -2.32
CA GLY A 98 21.99 -7.36 -3.17
C GLY A 98 21.56 -7.58 -4.62
N ALA A 99 20.64 -6.77 -5.14
CA ALA A 99 20.24 -6.83 -6.55
C ALA A 99 21.24 -6.14 -7.50
N THR A 100 22.09 -5.25 -6.97
CA THR A 100 23.09 -4.50 -7.72
C THR A 100 24.19 -5.40 -8.33
N PRO A 101 24.82 -4.97 -9.45
CA PRO A 101 24.66 -3.67 -10.12
C PRO A 101 23.82 -3.70 -11.42
N GLU A 102 23.38 -4.87 -11.89
CA GLU A 102 22.80 -5.06 -13.23
C GLU A 102 21.27 -4.89 -13.23
N LEU A 103 20.80 -3.68 -12.96
CA LEU A 103 19.38 -3.35 -12.97
C LEU A 103 19.10 -1.88 -13.33
N THR A 104 17.85 -1.60 -13.69
CA THR A 104 17.31 -0.23 -13.66
C THR A 104 16.62 0.07 -12.32
N ALA A 105 16.51 1.33 -11.94
CA ALA A 105 15.82 1.72 -10.71
C ALA A 105 15.18 3.10 -10.83
N ALA A 106 14.02 3.28 -10.21
CA ALA A 106 13.38 4.60 -10.09
C ALA A 106 12.51 4.72 -8.84
N ASP A 107 12.49 5.93 -8.29
CA ASP A 107 11.48 6.35 -7.32
C ASP A 107 10.24 6.84 -8.08
N LEU A 108 9.06 6.46 -7.59
CA LEU A 108 7.79 6.75 -8.23
C LEU A 108 6.94 7.64 -7.32
N GLU A 109 6.42 8.72 -7.89
CA GLU A 109 5.50 9.63 -7.21
C GLU A 109 4.18 9.71 -7.98
N PHE A 110 3.11 9.28 -7.33
CA PHE A 110 1.72 9.52 -7.74
C PHE A 110 0.82 9.31 -6.52
N ALA A 111 1.02 10.14 -5.49
CA ALA A 111 0.34 10.00 -4.19
C ALA A 111 0.26 8.52 -3.77
N CYS A 112 -0.87 8.08 -3.20
CA CYS A 112 -1.05 6.71 -2.73
C CYS A 112 -1.12 5.62 -3.84
N LYS A 113 -1.11 5.98 -5.14
CA LYS A 113 -1.09 5.02 -6.26
C LYS A 113 0.33 4.58 -6.63
N ALA A 114 1.36 5.29 -6.17
CA ALA A 114 2.73 5.12 -6.62
C ALA A 114 3.23 3.65 -6.54
N GLY A 115 2.88 2.92 -5.47
CA GLY A 115 3.25 1.51 -5.31
C GLY A 115 2.69 0.60 -6.40
N THR A 116 1.42 0.78 -6.80
CA THR A 116 0.81 -0.04 -7.86
C THR A 116 1.27 0.34 -9.26
N ALA A 117 1.69 1.59 -9.47
CA ALA A 117 2.35 1.97 -10.73
C ALA A 117 3.65 1.19 -10.94
N GLY A 118 4.42 0.95 -9.87
CA GLY A 118 5.62 0.10 -9.92
C GLY A 118 5.33 -1.35 -10.28
N ILE A 119 4.18 -1.88 -9.85
CA ILE A 119 3.72 -3.23 -10.24
C ILE A 119 3.46 -3.29 -11.75
N GLN A 120 2.71 -2.34 -12.30
CA GLN A 120 2.44 -2.28 -13.74
C GLN A 120 3.71 -2.11 -14.59
N MET A 121 4.65 -1.26 -14.15
CA MET A 121 5.95 -1.10 -14.82
C MET A 121 6.73 -2.41 -14.82
N SER A 122 6.77 -3.11 -13.68
CA SER A 122 7.43 -4.41 -13.56
C SER A 122 6.77 -5.47 -14.44
N MET A 123 5.44 -5.49 -14.53
CA MET A 123 4.70 -6.37 -15.44
C MET A 123 5.15 -6.16 -16.88
N GLY A 124 5.16 -4.91 -17.38
CA GLY A 124 5.53 -4.61 -18.76
C GLY A 124 6.98 -5.02 -19.09
N LEU A 125 7.92 -4.78 -18.19
CA LEU A 125 9.33 -5.17 -18.39
C LEU A 125 9.53 -6.69 -18.39
N VAL A 126 8.83 -7.41 -17.50
CA VAL A 126 8.89 -8.87 -17.44
C VAL A 126 8.19 -9.48 -18.66
N GLU A 127 7.00 -9.01 -19.02
CA GLU A 127 6.24 -9.51 -20.16
C GLU A 127 6.99 -9.37 -21.48
N SER A 128 7.66 -8.23 -21.69
CA SER A 128 8.49 -7.96 -22.87
C SER A 128 9.85 -8.68 -22.89
N ASP A 129 10.14 -9.50 -21.88
CA ASP A 129 11.42 -10.22 -21.72
C ASP A 129 12.64 -9.29 -21.62
N MET A 130 12.44 -8.02 -21.23
CA MET A 130 13.55 -7.08 -20.96
C MET A 130 14.28 -7.41 -19.66
N ILE A 131 13.58 -7.99 -18.67
CA ILE A 131 14.13 -8.42 -17.38
C ILE A 131 13.51 -9.76 -16.95
N GLU A 132 14.22 -10.54 -16.12
CA GLU A 132 13.69 -11.81 -15.57
C GLU A 132 12.70 -11.54 -14.41
N TYR A 133 13.06 -10.62 -13.50
CA TYR A 133 12.24 -10.22 -12.38
C TYR A 133 12.26 -8.70 -12.16
N GLY A 134 11.13 -8.12 -11.75
CA GLY A 134 11.02 -6.73 -11.30
C GLY A 134 10.55 -6.65 -9.85
N LEU A 135 11.15 -5.78 -9.04
CA LEU A 135 10.77 -5.53 -7.65
C LEU A 135 10.00 -4.20 -7.56
N ALA A 136 8.71 -4.29 -7.23
CA ALA A 136 7.84 -3.14 -7.03
C ALA A 136 7.48 -2.98 -5.55
N ILE A 137 7.62 -1.77 -5.01
CA ILE A 137 7.42 -1.49 -3.59
C ILE A 137 6.50 -0.29 -3.45
N GLY A 138 5.50 -0.39 -2.57
CA GLY A 138 4.75 0.75 -2.07
C GLY A 138 5.00 0.89 -0.58
N ALA A 139 5.55 2.02 -0.15
CA ALA A 139 5.84 2.26 1.26
C ALA A 139 5.74 3.75 1.57
N ASP A 140 5.29 4.09 2.78
CA ASP A 140 5.30 5.46 3.25
C ASP A 140 5.50 5.56 4.77
N THR A 141 6.01 6.71 5.19
CA THR A 141 5.92 7.26 6.55
C THR A 141 5.08 8.53 6.53
N SER A 142 3.81 8.38 6.16
CA SER A 142 2.86 9.43 5.84
C SER A 142 2.76 10.56 6.87
N GLN A 143 2.38 11.74 6.38
CA GLN A 143 2.39 12.99 7.14
C GLN A 143 0.95 13.51 7.32
N GLY A 144 0.49 13.55 8.56
CA GLY A 144 -0.75 14.25 8.95
C GLY A 144 -0.41 15.52 9.71
N ALA A 145 -0.98 16.66 9.29
CA ALA A 145 -0.79 17.94 9.96
C ALA A 145 -1.34 17.86 11.40
N PRO A 146 -0.60 18.34 12.42
CA PRO A 146 -1.11 18.46 13.79
C PRO A 146 -2.45 19.20 13.82
N GLY A 147 -3.47 18.60 14.42
CA GLY A 147 -4.82 19.18 14.54
C GLY A 147 -5.71 19.04 13.31
N ASP A 148 -5.23 18.38 12.24
CA ASP A 148 -6.05 18.01 11.09
C ASP A 148 -6.60 16.58 11.22
N ALA A 149 -7.73 16.29 10.56
CA ALA A 149 -8.34 14.96 10.56
C ALA A 149 -7.41 13.85 10.00
N LEU A 150 -6.49 14.20 9.10
CA LEU A 150 -5.48 13.27 8.59
C LEU A 150 -4.50 12.80 9.67
N GLU A 151 -4.34 13.55 10.77
CA GLU A 151 -3.50 13.10 11.88
C GLU A 151 -4.02 11.79 12.50
N TYR A 152 -5.32 11.51 12.42
CA TYR A 152 -5.88 10.26 12.95
C TYR A 152 -5.60 9.04 12.06
N THR A 153 -5.26 9.23 10.79
CA THR A 153 -5.09 8.11 9.85
C THR A 153 -3.69 8.02 9.25
N ALA A 154 -2.96 9.13 9.06
CA ALA A 154 -1.64 9.11 8.41
C ALA A 154 -0.62 8.30 9.22
N SER A 155 -0.15 7.19 8.65
CA SER A 155 0.61 6.17 9.37
C SER A 155 1.88 5.75 8.62
N ALA A 156 2.46 4.59 8.96
CA ALA A 156 3.66 4.09 8.30
C ALA A 156 3.60 2.59 8.01
N GLY A 157 4.15 2.19 6.86
CA GLY A 157 4.23 0.79 6.47
C GLY A 157 4.38 0.65 4.95
N GLY A 158 4.65 -0.57 4.51
CA GLY A 158 4.81 -0.85 3.09
C GLY A 158 4.86 -2.34 2.77
N ALA A 159 4.66 -2.64 1.49
CA ALA A 159 4.80 -3.99 0.97
C ALA A 159 5.53 -3.99 -0.37
N ALA A 160 6.19 -5.10 -0.64
CA ALA A 160 7.04 -5.34 -1.79
C ALA A 160 6.55 -6.57 -2.55
N TYR A 161 6.62 -6.51 -3.88
CA TYR A 161 6.20 -7.56 -4.80
C TYR A 161 7.28 -7.79 -5.83
N ILE A 162 7.71 -9.03 -5.97
CA ILE A 162 8.60 -9.45 -7.06
C ILE A 162 7.71 -10.05 -8.15
N ILE A 163 7.82 -9.48 -9.35
CA ILE A 163 7.04 -9.84 -10.53
C ILE A 163 7.93 -10.69 -11.43
N GLY A 164 7.40 -11.80 -11.96
CA GLY A 164 8.11 -12.77 -12.80
C GLY A 164 7.15 -13.64 -13.61
N LYS A 165 7.69 -14.61 -14.37
CA LYS A 165 6.91 -15.54 -15.23
C LYS A 165 6.86 -16.99 -14.74
N LYS A 166 7.71 -17.38 -13.79
CA LYS A 166 7.91 -18.76 -13.34
C LYS A 166 7.59 -18.88 -11.86
N ASP A 167 6.97 -20.00 -11.49
CA ASP A 167 6.62 -20.37 -10.12
C ASP A 167 5.95 -19.20 -9.36
N THR A 168 4.95 -18.60 -10.01
CA THR A 168 4.19 -17.46 -9.50
C THR A 168 3.26 -17.93 -8.38
N LEU A 169 3.25 -17.21 -7.25
CA LEU A 169 2.33 -17.42 -6.13
C LEU A 169 0.90 -16.98 -6.48
N ALA A 170 0.80 -15.97 -7.35
CA ALA A 170 -0.45 -15.54 -7.95
C ALA A 170 -0.17 -14.95 -9.32
N ASP A 171 -0.94 -15.35 -10.32
CA ASP A 171 -0.91 -14.75 -11.65
C ASP A 171 -1.68 -13.43 -11.65
N ILE A 172 -1.12 -12.40 -12.30
CA ILE A 172 -1.83 -11.15 -12.53
C ILE A 172 -2.51 -11.29 -13.88
N ASN A 173 -3.83 -11.51 -13.88
CA ASN A 173 -4.54 -11.85 -15.12
C ASN A 173 -4.71 -10.61 -15.99
N GLU A 174 -5.17 -9.50 -15.40
CA GLU A 174 -5.41 -8.25 -16.12
C GLU A 174 -5.22 -7.00 -15.26
N THR A 175 -4.92 -5.89 -15.92
CA THR A 175 -4.86 -4.55 -15.29
C THR A 175 -5.56 -3.48 -16.14
N TYR A 176 -6.05 -2.43 -15.46
CA TYR A 176 -6.69 -1.26 -16.05
C TYR A 176 -6.47 -0.03 -15.16
N SER A 177 -6.21 1.14 -15.76
CA SER A 177 -6.02 2.39 -15.02
C SER A 177 -6.98 3.47 -15.49
N PHE A 178 -7.50 4.26 -14.54
CA PHE A 178 -8.34 5.43 -14.81
C PHE A 178 -7.70 6.67 -14.18
N THR A 179 -7.35 7.68 -14.98
CA THR A 179 -6.56 8.85 -14.54
C THR A 179 -7.13 10.15 -15.11
N THR A 180 -7.25 11.19 -14.28
CA THR A 180 -7.61 12.56 -14.69
C THR A 180 -6.82 13.59 -13.89
N ASP A 181 -6.76 14.84 -14.33
CA ASP A 181 -6.28 15.94 -13.49
C ASP A 181 -7.40 16.36 -12.51
N THR A 182 -7.19 16.11 -11.21
CA THR A 182 -8.13 16.42 -10.13
C THR A 182 -7.37 16.94 -8.92
N PRO A 183 -7.52 18.23 -8.54
CA PRO A 183 -6.74 18.86 -7.47
C PRO A 183 -7.35 18.60 -6.08
N ASP A 184 -7.49 17.34 -5.68
CA ASP A 184 -8.15 16.96 -4.43
C ASP A 184 -7.23 16.98 -3.20
N PHE A 185 -5.98 16.56 -3.36
CA PHE A 185 -4.95 16.55 -2.32
C PHE A 185 -3.58 16.73 -2.97
N TYR A 186 -2.72 17.56 -2.38
CA TYR A 186 -1.39 17.87 -2.89
C TYR A 186 -0.49 18.41 -1.78
N ARG A 187 0.83 18.27 -1.95
CA ARG A 187 1.84 18.94 -1.13
C ARG A 187 2.75 19.76 -2.04
N ARG A 188 2.94 21.04 -1.72
CA ARG A 188 3.88 21.92 -2.44
C ARG A 188 5.28 21.71 -1.88
N GLU A 189 6.29 21.88 -2.73
CA GLU A 189 7.68 21.95 -2.30
C GLU A 189 7.88 22.98 -1.17
N GLY A 190 8.65 22.62 -0.16
CA GLY A 190 8.88 23.43 1.03
C GLY A 190 7.73 23.51 2.04
N GLN A 191 6.64 22.76 1.87
CA GLN A 191 5.59 22.61 2.88
C GLN A 191 5.74 21.28 3.63
N ASP A 192 5.67 21.33 4.96
CA ASP A 192 5.80 20.14 5.82
C ASP A 192 4.61 19.18 5.71
N TYR A 193 3.42 19.71 5.39
CA TYR A 193 2.16 18.97 5.37
C TYR A 193 1.36 19.25 4.08
N PRO A 194 0.55 18.27 3.64
CA PRO A 194 -0.29 18.43 2.46
C PRO A 194 -1.48 19.37 2.71
N SER A 195 -2.10 19.83 1.63
CA SER A 195 -3.39 20.53 1.59
C SER A 195 -4.42 19.69 0.84
N HIS A 196 -5.71 19.88 1.16
CA HIS A 196 -6.79 19.11 0.53
C HIS A 196 -8.10 19.87 0.39
N GLY A 197 -8.93 19.44 -0.57
CA GLY A 197 -10.27 19.99 -0.84
C GLY A 197 -11.38 19.51 0.11
N GLY A 198 -11.03 18.86 1.23
CA GLY A 198 -11.99 18.40 2.24
C GLY A 198 -13.00 17.41 1.64
N ARG A 199 -14.29 17.77 1.61
CA ARG A 199 -15.33 16.89 1.01
C ARG A 199 -15.09 16.57 -0.48
N PHE A 200 -14.33 17.40 -1.20
CA PHE A 200 -13.99 17.18 -2.60
C PHE A 200 -13.13 15.92 -2.82
N THR A 201 -12.38 15.46 -1.81
CA THR A 201 -11.61 14.20 -1.88
C THR A 201 -12.49 12.95 -1.96
N GLY A 202 -13.78 13.08 -1.61
CA GLY A 202 -14.75 11.99 -1.61
C GLY A 202 -15.28 11.62 -3.00
N GLU A 203 -16.49 12.07 -3.33
CA GLU A 203 -17.19 11.64 -4.55
C GLU A 203 -16.48 12.08 -5.84
N PRO A 204 -16.05 13.35 -6.00
CA PRO A 204 -15.42 13.83 -7.23
C PRO A 204 -14.05 13.21 -7.52
N ALA A 205 -13.36 12.73 -6.49
CA ALA A 205 -11.99 12.24 -6.57
C ALA A 205 -11.92 10.74 -6.26
N TYR A 206 -11.83 10.31 -4.99
CA TYR A 206 -11.71 8.90 -4.62
C TYR A 206 -12.77 8.00 -5.27
N PHE A 207 -14.07 8.27 -5.07
CA PHE A 207 -15.11 7.37 -5.58
C PHE A 207 -15.21 7.41 -7.10
N LYS A 208 -15.03 8.57 -7.73
CA LYS A 208 -14.97 8.66 -9.20
C LYS A 208 -13.90 7.72 -9.75
N HIS A 209 -12.67 7.79 -9.25
CA HIS A 209 -11.56 7.05 -9.85
C HIS A 209 -11.59 5.56 -9.50
N VAL A 210 -11.82 5.21 -8.22
CA VAL A 210 -11.90 3.81 -7.79
C VAL A 210 -13.04 3.08 -8.50
N LEU A 211 -14.23 3.69 -8.60
CA LEU A 211 -15.38 3.03 -9.21
C LEU A 211 -15.24 2.92 -10.73
N ASN A 212 -14.67 3.91 -11.41
CA ASN A 212 -14.46 3.82 -12.86
C ASN A 212 -13.31 2.87 -13.23
N ALA A 213 -12.23 2.82 -12.44
CA ALA A 213 -11.19 1.82 -12.64
C ALA A 213 -11.73 0.40 -12.45
N ALA A 214 -12.53 0.18 -11.40
CA ALA A 214 -13.17 -1.11 -11.16
C ALA A 214 -14.12 -1.51 -12.28
N LYS A 215 -15.02 -0.61 -12.70
CA LYS A 215 -15.98 -0.87 -13.79
C LYS A 215 -15.29 -1.11 -15.11
N GLY A 216 -14.26 -0.32 -15.45
CA GLY A 216 -13.49 -0.51 -16.67
C GLY A 216 -12.78 -1.87 -16.69
N LEU A 217 -12.29 -2.35 -15.55
CA LEU A 217 -11.71 -3.69 -15.46
C LEU A 217 -12.77 -4.79 -15.53
N PHE A 218 -13.93 -4.62 -14.89
CA PHE A 218 -15.07 -5.54 -15.02
C PHE A 218 -15.55 -5.68 -16.47
N GLU A 219 -15.67 -4.56 -17.19
CA GLU A 219 -16.02 -4.56 -18.61
C GLU A 219 -14.95 -5.25 -19.47
N LYS A 220 -13.67 -4.99 -19.19
CA LYS A 220 -12.55 -5.59 -19.92
C LYS A 220 -12.48 -7.11 -19.73
N THR A 221 -12.81 -7.62 -18.54
CA THR A 221 -12.71 -9.05 -18.22
C THR A 221 -14.04 -9.80 -18.28
N ASP A 222 -15.13 -9.12 -18.65
CA ASP A 222 -16.51 -9.65 -18.59
C ASP A 222 -16.81 -10.31 -17.24
N SER A 223 -16.54 -9.59 -16.15
CA SER A 223 -16.68 -10.09 -14.78
C SER A 223 -17.46 -9.13 -13.88
N LYS A 224 -17.80 -9.59 -12.69
CA LYS A 224 -18.51 -8.84 -11.64
C LYS A 224 -17.94 -9.18 -10.26
N ALA A 225 -18.33 -8.40 -9.26
CA ALA A 225 -17.86 -8.58 -7.88
C ALA A 225 -18.06 -10.01 -7.32
N GLU A 226 -19.11 -10.72 -7.73
CA GLU A 226 -19.40 -12.09 -7.30
C GLU A 226 -18.39 -13.13 -7.81
N ASP A 227 -17.60 -12.80 -8.83
CA ASP A 227 -16.64 -13.73 -9.43
C ASP A 227 -15.27 -13.74 -8.72
N TYR A 228 -15.12 -12.94 -7.66
CA TYR A 228 -13.87 -12.80 -6.90
C TYR A 228 -14.08 -13.21 -5.45
N ASP A 229 -13.13 -13.94 -4.87
CA ASP A 229 -13.18 -14.41 -3.49
C ASP A 229 -12.74 -13.31 -2.52
N HIS A 230 -11.79 -12.47 -2.94
CA HIS A 230 -11.28 -11.36 -2.13
C HIS A 230 -11.23 -10.06 -2.92
N ALA A 231 -11.32 -8.94 -2.21
CA ALA A 231 -11.13 -7.61 -2.78
C ALA A 231 -10.40 -6.65 -1.84
N CYS A 232 -9.60 -5.76 -2.43
CA CYS A 232 -8.88 -4.71 -1.73
C CYS A 232 -8.98 -3.38 -2.48
N PHE A 233 -9.48 -2.35 -1.81
CA PHE A 233 -9.52 -0.98 -2.32
C PHE A 233 -8.53 -0.09 -1.56
N HIS A 234 -8.20 1.08 -2.12
CA HIS A 234 -7.51 2.09 -1.33
C HIS A 234 -8.32 2.48 -0.09
N GLN A 235 -7.65 2.74 1.03
CA GLN A 235 -8.28 2.79 2.35
C GLN A 235 -7.80 4.01 3.15
N PRO A 236 -8.11 5.25 2.71
CA PRO A 236 -7.73 6.46 3.46
C PRO A 236 -8.40 6.51 4.85
N ASN A 237 -9.52 5.81 4.98
CA ASN A 237 -10.24 5.48 6.20
C ASN A 237 -11.14 4.25 5.91
N GLY A 238 -11.57 3.51 6.93
CA GLY A 238 -12.37 2.30 6.71
C GLY A 238 -13.75 2.59 6.09
N LYS A 239 -14.31 3.78 6.33
CA LYS A 239 -15.61 4.18 5.75
C LYS A 239 -15.57 4.28 4.22
N PHE A 240 -14.52 4.85 3.64
CA PHE A 240 -14.37 4.99 2.19
C PHE A 240 -14.20 3.64 1.52
N TYR A 241 -13.36 2.79 2.12
CA TYR A 241 -13.11 1.42 1.65
C TYR A 241 -14.41 0.60 1.59
N LEU A 242 -15.14 0.50 2.71
CA LEU A 242 -16.38 -0.27 2.79
C LEU A 242 -17.47 0.29 1.86
N ARG A 243 -17.54 1.61 1.71
CA ARG A 243 -18.49 2.26 0.79
C ARG A 243 -18.15 1.98 -0.67
N ALA A 244 -16.87 1.93 -1.05
CA ALA A 244 -16.46 1.57 -2.40
C ALA A 244 -16.83 0.11 -2.71
N GLY A 245 -16.45 -0.84 -1.83
CA GLY A 245 -16.81 -2.24 -1.97
C GLY A 245 -18.32 -2.44 -2.13
N LYS A 246 -19.12 -1.82 -1.26
CA LYS A 246 -20.59 -1.88 -1.35
C LYS A 246 -21.14 -1.29 -2.64
N LYS A 247 -20.61 -0.16 -3.13
CA LYS A 247 -21.04 0.44 -4.41
C LYS A 247 -20.71 -0.44 -5.63
N LEU A 248 -19.68 -1.27 -5.52
CA LEU A 248 -19.24 -2.20 -6.56
C LEU A 248 -19.91 -3.58 -6.47
N GLY A 249 -20.63 -3.87 -5.38
CA GLY A 249 -21.34 -5.14 -5.18
C GLY A 249 -20.58 -6.18 -4.36
N PHE A 250 -19.43 -5.83 -3.77
CA PHE A 250 -18.71 -6.74 -2.88
C PHE A 250 -19.37 -6.83 -1.51
N ASN A 251 -19.36 -8.03 -0.92
CA ASN A 251 -19.85 -8.31 0.42
C ASN A 251 -18.75 -8.14 1.49
N SER A 252 -19.12 -8.27 2.76
CA SER A 252 -18.19 -8.04 3.88
C SER A 252 -17.06 -9.06 3.96
N GLU A 253 -17.30 -10.34 3.61
CA GLU A 253 -16.27 -11.37 3.67
C GLU A 253 -15.21 -11.14 2.59
N GLN A 254 -15.62 -10.79 1.36
CA GLN A 254 -14.70 -10.52 0.26
C GLN A 254 -13.73 -9.37 0.58
N VAL A 255 -14.20 -8.32 1.26
CA VAL A 255 -13.39 -7.13 1.52
C VAL A 255 -12.65 -7.16 2.86
N LYS A 256 -12.91 -8.16 3.70
CA LYS A 256 -12.46 -8.24 5.10
C LYS A 256 -10.94 -8.22 5.22
N HIS A 257 -10.27 -9.07 4.44
CA HIS A 257 -8.82 -9.27 4.57
C HIS A 257 -7.99 -8.14 3.97
N GLY A 258 -8.55 -7.38 3.02
CA GLY A 258 -7.89 -6.20 2.46
C GLY A 258 -7.98 -4.95 3.35
N LEU A 259 -8.89 -4.90 4.33
CA LEU A 259 -9.09 -3.73 5.19
C LEU A 259 -8.18 -3.78 6.43
N LEU A 260 -7.15 -2.95 6.44
CA LEU A 260 -6.16 -2.85 7.52
C LEU A 260 -6.16 -1.48 8.22
N THR A 261 -6.65 -0.44 7.55
CA THR A 261 -6.68 0.94 8.08
C THR A 261 -7.29 1.09 9.48
N PRO A 262 -8.27 0.27 9.92
CA PRO A 262 -8.74 0.34 11.29
C PRO A 262 -7.66 0.13 12.37
N ASP A 263 -6.63 -0.66 12.06
CA ASP A 263 -5.59 -1.12 13.00
C ASP A 263 -4.19 -0.57 12.71
N ILE A 264 -3.95 -0.06 11.50
CA ILE A 264 -2.64 0.52 11.13
C ILE A 264 -2.73 1.91 10.54
N GLY A 265 -3.92 2.46 10.30
CA GLY A 265 -4.09 3.72 9.59
C GLY A 265 -3.80 3.63 8.09
N ASN A 266 -3.83 4.77 7.42
CA ASN A 266 -3.51 4.91 6.01
C ASN A 266 -1.99 5.03 5.80
N THR A 267 -1.39 4.00 5.23
CA THR A 267 0.02 3.92 4.82
C THR A 267 0.24 4.36 3.38
N TYR A 268 -0.72 5.10 2.80
CA TYR A 268 -0.62 5.74 1.50
C TYR A 268 -0.20 4.78 0.38
N SER A 269 0.99 4.91 -0.20
CA SER A 269 1.47 4.05 -1.29
C SER A 269 1.59 2.59 -0.88
N GLY A 270 1.72 2.32 0.43
CA GLY A 270 1.70 0.98 1.01
C GLY A 270 0.31 0.44 1.34
N ALA A 271 -0.77 1.23 1.24
CA ALA A 271 -2.08 0.86 1.79
C ALA A 271 -2.74 -0.31 1.05
N VAL A 272 -2.74 -0.27 -0.28
CA VAL A 272 -3.24 -1.39 -1.10
C VAL A 272 -2.24 -2.54 -1.16
N PRO A 273 -0.92 -2.29 -1.33
CA PRO A 273 0.09 -3.32 -1.20
C PRO A 273 -0.01 -4.12 0.12
N LEU A 274 -0.18 -3.49 1.28
CA LEU A 274 -0.35 -4.22 2.55
C LEU A 274 -1.67 -5.00 2.61
N GLY A 275 -2.76 -4.43 2.09
CA GLY A 275 -4.04 -5.14 2.03
C GLY A 275 -3.95 -6.41 1.16
N LEU A 276 -3.29 -6.32 0.01
CA LEU A 276 -3.04 -7.47 -0.86
C LEU A 276 -2.12 -8.51 -0.21
N SER A 277 -1.06 -8.09 0.52
CA SER A 277 -0.20 -9.06 1.22
C SER A 277 -0.97 -9.83 2.29
N ASN A 278 -1.87 -9.16 3.02
CA ASN A 278 -2.71 -9.81 4.03
C ASN A 278 -3.74 -10.76 3.41
N ILE A 279 -4.26 -10.45 2.21
CA ILE A 279 -5.10 -11.39 1.45
C ILE A 279 -4.27 -12.63 1.06
N LEU A 280 -3.06 -12.46 0.53
CA LEU A 280 -2.18 -13.58 0.15
C LEU A 280 -1.72 -14.43 1.35
N ASP A 281 -1.75 -13.89 2.57
CA ASP A 281 -1.46 -14.65 3.80
C ASP A 281 -2.60 -15.63 4.17
N VAL A 282 -3.79 -15.51 3.58
CA VAL A 282 -4.97 -16.33 3.91
C VAL A 282 -5.66 -16.97 2.71
N ALA A 283 -5.42 -16.47 1.49
CA ALA A 283 -6.06 -16.97 0.27
C ALA A 283 -5.65 -18.40 -0.04
N GLU A 284 -6.50 -19.17 -0.68
CA GLU A 284 -6.21 -20.54 -1.12
C GLU A 284 -5.96 -20.60 -2.64
N PRO A 285 -5.21 -21.59 -3.15
CA PRO A 285 -5.05 -21.82 -4.58
C PRO A 285 -6.40 -21.89 -5.30
N GLY A 286 -6.51 -21.16 -6.40
CA GLY A 286 -7.75 -20.95 -7.15
C GLY A 286 -8.54 -19.70 -6.74
N ASP A 287 -8.26 -19.10 -5.58
CA ASP A 287 -8.92 -17.86 -5.15
C ASP A 287 -8.63 -16.74 -6.16
N LYS A 288 -9.66 -15.97 -6.47
CA LYS A 288 -9.60 -14.78 -7.33
C LYS A 288 -9.62 -13.51 -6.50
N ILE A 289 -8.69 -12.60 -6.77
CA ILE A 289 -8.51 -11.37 -6.01
C ILE A 289 -8.73 -10.16 -6.92
N PHE A 290 -9.54 -9.21 -6.46
CA PHE A 290 -9.77 -7.93 -7.13
C PHE A 290 -9.14 -6.78 -6.36
N VAL A 291 -8.27 -5.99 -6.99
CA VAL A 291 -7.54 -4.91 -6.32
C VAL A 291 -7.75 -3.59 -7.04
N VAL A 292 -8.01 -2.50 -6.32
CA VAL A 292 -8.05 -1.14 -6.89
C VAL A 292 -7.37 -0.13 -5.98
N SER A 293 -6.27 0.46 -6.44
CA SER A 293 -5.61 1.58 -5.77
C SER A 293 -6.25 2.92 -6.11
N TYR A 294 -5.84 3.96 -5.39
CA TYR A 294 -6.18 5.34 -5.67
C TYR A 294 -5.01 6.20 -5.25
N GLY A 295 -4.69 7.22 -6.03
CA GLY A 295 -3.78 8.29 -5.67
C GLY A 295 -4.41 9.60 -6.08
N SER A 296 -4.38 10.59 -5.19
CA SER A 296 -4.84 11.94 -5.46
C SER A 296 -4.03 12.61 -6.58
N GLY A 297 -4.64 13.58 -7.25
CA GLY A 297 -4.07 14.26 -8.42
C GLY A 297 -4.74 14.04 -9.80
N ALA A 298 -5.44 12.96 -10.16
CA ALA A 298 -5.78 11.73 -9.46
C ALA A 298 -5.84 10.53 -10.44
N GLY A 299 -5.62 9.32 -9.92
CA GLY A 299 -5.71 8.09 -10.69
C GLY A 299 -5.90 6.84 -9.84
N SER A 300 -6.32 5.75 -10.48
CA SER A 300 -6.51 4.43 -9.87
C SER A 300 -5.95 3.34 -10.78
N ASP A 301 -5.25 2.36 -10.21
CA ASP A 301 -4.88 1.11 -10.89
C ASP A 301 -5.73 -0.03 -10.35
N ALA A 302 -6.33 -0.80 -11.26
CA ALA A 302 -7.08 -2.00 -10.95
C ALA A 302 -6.34 -3.25 -11.45
N PHE A 303 -6.44 -4.34 -10.70
CA PHE A 303 -5.83 -5.63 -11.02
C PHE A 303 -6.79 -6.78 -10.70
N THR A 304 -6.74 -7.83 -11.52
CA THR A 304 -7.30 -9.14 -11.17
C THR A 304 -6.15 -10.12 -10.98
N LEU A 305 -6.24 -10.97 -9.96
CA LEU A 305 -5.25 -12.01 -9.70
C LEU A 305 -5.90 -13.37 -9.48
N THR A 306 -5.19 -14.44 -9.82
CA THR A 306 -5.56 -15.82 -9.49
C THR A 306 -4.44 -16.44 -8.67
N VAL A 307 -4.76 -17.02 -7.52
CA VAL A 307 -3.78 -17.62 -6.61
C VAL A 307 -3.38 -19.02 -7.10
N ASN A 308 -2.08 -19.31 -7.04
CA ASN A 308 -1.50 -20.58 -7.50
C ASN A 308 -1.06 -21.46 -6.31
N GLU A 309 -0.75 -22.73 -6.59
CA GLU A 309 -0.38 -23.72 -5.57
C GLU A 309 0.91 -23.35 -4.82
N GLU A 310 1.85 -22.70 -5.50
CA GLU A 310 3.14 -22.25 -4.97
C GLU A 310 2.99 -21.34 -3.75
N LEU A 311 1.85 -20.63 -3.62
CA LEU A 311 1.58 -19.80 -2.46
C LEU A 311 1.65 -20.62 -1.16
N LYS A 312 1.11 -21.84 -1.12
CA LYS A 312 1.07 -22.66 0.10
C LYS A 312 2.46 -22.97 0.65
N GLU A 313 3.40 -23.25 -0.23
CA GLU A 313 4.77 -23.61 0.16
C GLU A 313 5.59 -22.39 0.60
N ARG A 314 5.32 -21.22 0.00
CA ARG A 314 6.17 -20.03 0.19
C ARG A 314 5.59 -18.99 1.14
N ARG A 315 4.30 -19.05 1.47
CA ARG A 315 3.60 -18.10 2.36
C ARG A 315 4.29 -17.94 3.71
N ASP A 316 4.73 -19.05 4.31
CA ASP A 316 5.29 -19.07 5.67
C ASP A 316 6.81 -18.84 5.72
N LEU A 317 7.47 -18.56 4.57
CA LEU A 317 8.91 -18.28 4.51
C LEU A 317 9.30 -16.88 5.01
N ALA A 318 8.30 -16.03 5.30
CA ALA A 318 8.49 -14.74 5.93
C ALA A 318 7.29 -14.44 6.86
N PRO A 319 7.40 -13.47 7.79
CA PRO A 319 6.29 -13.12 8.68
C PRO A 319 5.03 -12.71 7.91
N LYS A 320 3.87 -13.19 8.38
CA LYS A 320 2.56 -12.78 7.86
C LYS A 320 2.26 -11.36 8.26
N THR A 321 1.56 -10.63 7.39
CA THR A 321 1.15 -9.23 7.60
C THR A 321 0.42 -9.07 8.94
N GLN A 322 -0.57 -9.94 9.22
CA GLN A 322 -1.29 -9.89 10.50
C GLN A 322 -0.40 -10.13 11.73
N ASN A 323 0.62 -10.98 11.63
CA ASN A 323 1.55 -11.22 12.74
C ASN A 323 2.39 -9.96 13.01
N ILE A 324 2.86 -9.28 11.97
CA ILE A 324 3.58 -8.01 12.07
C ILE A 324 2.68 -6.93 12.68
N ILE A 325 1.41 -6.86 12.25
CA ILE A 325 0.45 -5.87 12.77
C ILE A 325 0.18 -6.08 14.26
N ASN A 326 0.10 -7.34 14.70
CA ASN A 326 -0.18 -7.72 16.08
C ASN A 326 1.02 -7.54 17.01
N ASP A 327 2.25 -7.56 16.49
CA ASP A 327 3.48 -7.27 17.24
C ASP A 327 3.63 -5.75 17.44
N LYS A 328 2.85 -5.22 18.38
CA LYS A 328 2.67 -3.78 18.56
C LYS A 328 2.84 -3.30 20.00
N GLN A 329 3.32 -2.07 20.12
CA GLN A 329 3.47 -1.36 21.40
C GLN A 329 2.88 0.05 21.30
N TYR A 330 2.13 0.47 22.31
CA TYR A 330 1.47 1.78 22.28
C TYR A 330 2.39 2.91 22.76
N VAL A 331 2.22 4.09 22.16
CA VAL A 331 2.83 5.35 22.57
C VAL A 331 1.77 6.42 22.80
N ASP A 332 2.08 7.40 23.66
CA ASP A 332 1.27 8.61 23.84
C ASP A 332 1.57 9.66 22.76
N TYR A 333 0.82 10.77 22.77
CA TYR A 333 1.01 11.85 21.82
C TYR A 333 2.39 12.52 21.91
N ALA A 334 2.98 12.61 23.12
CA ALA A 334 4.28 13.26 23.31
C ALA A 334 5.41 12.46 22.65
N VAL A 335 5.42 11.14 22.84
CA VAL A 335 6.39 10.25 22.19
C VAL A 335 6.14 10.19 20.69
N TYR A 336 4.88 10.12 20.25
CA TYR A 336 4.51 10.20 18.83
C TYR A 336 5.01 11.49 18.15
N ALA A 337 4.75 12.64 18.76
CA ALA A 337 5.17 13.94 18.23
C ALA A 337 6.70 14.06 18.19
N LYS A 338 7.40 13.51 19.18
CA LYS A 338 8.87 13.42 19.20
C LYS A 338 9.39 12.54 18.06
N PHE A 339 8.88 11.33 17.89
CA PHE A 339 9.33 10.41 16.83
C PHE A 339 9.05 10.94 15.42
N LYS A 340 7.91 11.60 15.22
CA LYS A 340 7.55 12.20 13.93
C LYS A 340 8.18 13.59 13.70
N GLY A 341 9.05 14.08 14.58
CA GLY A 341 9.70 15.38 14.43
C GLY A 341 8.72 16.57 14.43
N LYS A 342 7.57 16.46 15.10
CA LYS A 342 6.51 17.48 15.11
C LYS A 342 6.77 18.60 16.13
N ILE A 343 7.70 18.41 17.05
CA ILE A 343 8.04 19.37 18.09
C ILE A 343 9.07 20.35 17.51
N LYS A 344 8.70 21.64 17.43
CA LYS A 344 9.66 22.69 17.12
C LYS A 344 10.57 22.90 18.32
N MET A 345 11.84 22.55 18.15
CA MET A 345 12.92 22.79 19.12
C MET A 345 13.39 24.24 19.07
#